data_AF-A0A6P4B217-F1
#
_entry.id   AF-A0A6P4B217-F1
#
_cell.length_a   1.000
_cell.length_b   1.000
_cell.length_c   1.000
_cell.angle_alpha   90.00
_cell.angle_beta   90.00
_cell.angle_gamma   90.00
#
_symmetry.space_group_name_H-M   'P 1'
#
loop_
_entity.id
_entity.type
_entity.pdbx_description
1 polymer ?
#
loop_
_entity_poly.entity_id
_entity_poly.type
_entity_poly.pdbx_seq_one_letter_code
_entity_poly.pdbx_strand_id
1 'polypeptide(L)'
;MASESVSFNFDKFIPKQPNIIFQGDAIATSEGTLQLTKVEDDEPVSDSIGRVLHITPVHIWDRKTKKVASFFTCFSFVIRAPDVNKTADGLAFFLAPENDEPKDKAGYLGIFKKPPSKEQIKVVAVEFDTFSNKNPDIADPNNCHIGLDFKGIKSKSTAEWILKNGEEAIVYISYDTSSTPTLDATLVYASSPKIKYQLSVGDVNYSLQCHLYPHHHHSPHPKTFRVAVVAVVVELR
;
A
#
# COMPACT_ATOMS: atom_id res chain seq x y z
N MET A 1 4.13 16.68 26.50
CA MET A 1 4.16 16.86 25.03
C MET A 1 2.82 16.41 24.49
N ALA A 2 2.17 17.23 23.65
CA ALA A 2 0.88 16.89 23.06
C ALA A 2 1.00 15.67 22.14
N SER A 3 -0.04 14.84 22.09
CA SER A 3 -0.19 13.79 21.09
C SER A 3 -0.53 14.45 19.75
N GLU A 4 0.14 14.04 18.68
CA GLU A 4 -0.20 14.42 17.30
C GLU A 4 -1.13 13.35 16.73
N SER A 5 -2.23 13.74 16.09
CA SER A 5 -3.15 12.82 15.44
C SER A 5 -3.66 13.45 14.14
N VAL A 6 -3.71 12.65 13.08
CA VAL A 6 -4.26 13.03 11.78
C VAL A 6 -5.33 12.02 11.41
N SER A 7 -6.46 12.50 10.88
CA SER A 7 -7.54 11.67 10.38
C SER A 7 -8.19 12.36 9.18
N PHE A 8 -8.57 11.58 8.19
CA PHE A 8 -9.30 12.02 7.00
C PHE A 8 -10.20 10.87 6.53
N ASN A 9 -11.24 11.23 5.80
CA ASN A 9 -12.21 10.30 5.23
C ASN A 9 -12.62 10.77 3.84
N PHE A 10 -12.72 9.84 2.89
CA PHE A 10 -13.21 10.10 1.55
C PHE A 10 -14.33 9.11 1.24
N ASP A 11 -15.58 9.57 1.28
CA ASP A 11 -16.72 8.74 0.87
C ASP A 11 -16.77 8.60 -0.66
N LYS A 12 -16.22 9.58 -1.38
CA LYS A 12 -16.07 9.64 -2.84
C LYS A 12 -14.82 10.47 -3.20
N PHE A 13 -14.30 10.25 -4.40
CA PHE A 13 -13.21 11.02 -4.97
C PHE A 13 -13.73 11.90 -6.11
N ILE A 14 -13.35 13.18 -6.12
CA ILE A 14 -13.71 14.10 -7.21
C ILE A 14 -12.54 14.31 -8.18
N PRO A 15 -12.79 14.62 -9.47
CA PRO A 15 -11.73 15.00 -10.39
C PRO A 15 -10.89 16.16 -9.81
N LYS A 16 -9.55 16.00 -9.85
CA LYS A 16 -8.60 16.93 -9.20
C LYS A 16 -8.86 17.10 -7.70
N GLN A 17 -9.21 16.01 -7.01
CA GLN A 17 -9.44 15.95 -5.57
C GLN A 17 -8.40 16.78 -4.81
N PRO A 18 -8.82 17.84 -4.09
CA PRO A 18 -7.88 18.58 -3.26
C PRO A 18 -7.33 17.65 -2.18
N ASN A 19 -6.07 17.86 -1.81
CA ASN A 19 -5.34 17.08 -0.81
C ASN A 19 -4.91 15.68 -1.24
N ILE A 20 -5.08 15.32 -2.52
CA ILE A 20 -4.54 14.11 -3.13
C ILE A 20 -3.58 14.48 -4.25
N ILE A 21 -2.42 13.84 -4.27
CA ILE A 21 -1.45 13.88 -5.36
C ILE A 21 -1.70 12.65 -6.22
N PHE A 22 -2.06 12.85 -7.48
CA PHE A 22 -2.18 11.78 -8.46
C PHE A 22 -0.84 11.61 -9.19
N GLN A 23 -0.40 10.37 -9.39
CA GLN A 23 0.80 10.02 -10.13
C GLN A 23 0.51 8.87 -11.11
N GLY A 24 1.23 8.83 -12.23
CA GLY A 24 0.98 7.86 -13.29
C GLY A 24 -0.40 8.07 -13.92
N ASP A 25 -1.12 6.97 -14.15
CA ASP A 25 -2.42 6.94 -14.82
C ASP A 25 -3.61 7.12 -13.86
N ALA A 26 -3.36 7.32 -12.56
CA ALA A 26 -4.42 7.43 -11.58
C ALA A 26 -5.28 8.68 -11.80
N ILE A 27 -6.60 8.49 -11.78
CA ILE A 27 -7.61 9.54 -11.91
C ILE A 27 -8.75 9.33 -10.91
N ALA A 28 -9.46 10.41 -10.59
CA ALA A 28 -10.78 10.31 -9.99
C ALA A 28 -11.83 10.54 -11.08
N THR A 29 -12.79 9.62 -11.20
CA THR A 29 -13.84 9.70 -12.21
C THR A 29 -14.95 10.66 -11.79
N SER A 30 -15.81 11.06 -12.73
CA SER A 30 -16.98 11.92 -12.43
C SER A 30 -18.00 11.24 -11.50
N GLU A 31 -17.98 9.92 -11.41
CA GLU A 31 -18.92 9.08 -10.66
C GLU A 31 -18.53 8.96 -9.18
N GLY A 32 -17.34 9.45 -8.80
CA GLY A 32 -16.87 9.42 -7.41
C GLY A 32 -15.84 8.33 -7.12
N THR A 33 -15.33 7.63 -8.14
CA THR A 33 -14.42 6.49 -7.97
C THR A 33 -12.98 6.91 -8.18
N LEU A 34 -12.09 6.40 -7.33
CA LEU A 34 -10.66 6.46 -7.60
C LEU A 34 -10.27 5.28 -8.49
N GLN A 35 -9.82 5.60 -9.70
CA GLN A 35 -9.34 4.63 -10.67
C GLN A 35 -7.82 4.79 -10.80
N LEU A 36 -7.09 3.71 -10.59
CA LEU A 36 -5.64 3.76 -10.44
C LEU A 36 -4.93 3.35 -11.71
N THR A 37 -5.50 2.37 -12.41
CA THR A 37 -5.11 1.99 -13.75
C THR A 37 -6.00 2.61 -14.79
N LYS A 38 -5.44 2.79 -15.96
CA LYS A 38 -6.15 3.20 -17.15
C LYS A 38 -7.20 2.16 -17.52
N VAL A 39 -8.39 2.66 -17.81
CA VAL A 39 -9.56 1.92 -18.32
C VAL A 39 -10.06 2.72 -19.51
N GLU A 40 -10.25 2.05 -20.64
CA GLU A 40 -10.78 2.62 -21.88
C GLU A 40 -11.96 1.76 -22.34
N ASP A 41 -13.10 2.38 -22.66
CA ASP A 41 -14.32 1.67 -23.08
C ASP A 41 -14.77 0.56 -22.11
N ASP A 42 -14.72 0.85 -20.80
CA ASP A 42 -15.01 -0.08 -19.70
C ASP A 42 -14.07 -1.30 -19.60
N GLU A 43 -12.99 -1.31 -20.38
CA GLU A 43 -11.98 -2.36 -20.39
C GLU A 43 -10.65 -1.87 -19.81
N PRO A 44 -10.01 -2.65 -18.92
CA PRO A 44 -8.71 -2.28 -18.41
C PRO A 44 -7.62 -2.29 -19.49
N VAL A 45 -6.72 -1.32 -19.43
CA VAL A 45 -5.59 -1.21 -20.36
C VAL A 45 -4.31 -1.77 -19.75
N SER A 46 -3.59 -2.57 -20.53
CA SER A 46 -2.31 -3.14 -20.14
C SER A 46 -1.21 -2.09 -19.93
N ASP A 47 -0.17 -2.43 -19.18
CA ASP A 47 1.02 -1.60 -18.91
C ASP A 47 0.67 -0.25 -18.24
N SER A 48 -0.39 -0.24 -17.43
CA SER A 48 -0.82 0.93 -16.69
C SER A 48 -0.34 0.90 -15.24
N ILE A 49 0.06 2.06 -14.72
CA ILE A 49 0.49 2.24 -13.34
C ILE A 49 -0.06 3.56 -12.84
N GLY A 50 -0.73 3.56 -11.70
CA GLY A 50 -1.11 4.80 -11.04
C GLY A 50 -1.03 4.69 -9.54
N ARG A 51 -0.80 5.84 -8.91
CA ARG A 51 -0.62 5.98 -7.47
C ARG A 51 -1.33 7.24 -7.04
N VAL A 52 -1.93 7.24 -5.87
CA VAL A 52 -2.36 8.48 -5.21
C VAL A 52 -1.71 8.68 -3.86
N LEU A 53 -1.52 9.91 -3.41
CA LEU A 53 -0.87 10.17 -2.13
C LEU A 53 -1.62 11.28 -1.42
N HIS A 54 -1.98 11.09 -0.17
CA HIS A 54 -2.51 12.18 0.64
C HIS A 54 -1.42 13.24 0.88
N ILE A 55 -1.74 14.53 0.68
CA ILE A 55 -0.76 15.62 0.81
C ILE A 55 -0.33 15.84 2.27
N THR A 56 -1.20 15.53 3.23
CA THR A 56 -0.91 15.74 4.65
C THR A 56 0.07 14.68 5.08
N PRO A 57 1.31 15.05 5.43
CA PRO A 57 2.28 14.04 5.75
C PRO A 57 2.10 13.58 7.20
N VAL A 58 2.16 12.28 7.45
CA VAL A 58 1.87 11.68 8.77
C VAL A 58 3.15 11.34 9.53
N HIS A 59 3.22 11.75 10.79
CA HIS A 59 4.36 11.47 11.67
C HIS A 59 4.28 10.06 12.27
N ILE A 60 5.07 9.12 11.74
CA ILE A 60 5.01 7.70 12.17
C ILE A 60 5.98 7.37 13.32
N TRP A 61 7.07 8.11 13.48
CA TRP A 61 8.06 7.86 14.54
C TRP A 61 8.77 9.11 15.00
N ASP A 62 8.83 9.32 16.32
CA ASP A 62 9.55 10.42 16.93
C ASP A 62 10.92 9.99 17.48
N ARG A 63 11.97 10.62 16.95
CA ARG A 63 13.37 10.29 17.29
C ARG A 63 13.72 10.51 18.76
N LYS A 64 13.12 11.53 19.40
CA LYS A 64 13.49 11.96 20.76
C LYS A 64 12.87 11.04 21.81
N THR A 65 11.59 10.74 21.66
CA THR A 65 10.78 9.93 22.57
C THR A 65 10.81 8.45 22.23
N LYS A 66 11.28 8.08 21.04
CA LYS A 66 11.26 6.72 20.48
C LYS A 66 9.85 6.16 20.29
N LYS A 67 8.82 7.00 20.39
CA LYS A 67 7.43 6.59 20.18
C LYS A 67 7.17 6.37 18.70
N VAL A 68 6.43 5.31 18.41
CA VAL A 68 5.90 4.99 17.09
C VAL A 68 4.40 5.26 17.13
N ALA A 69 3.83 5.80 16.06
CA ALA A 69 2.40 6.03 15.95
C ALA A 69 1.66 4.73 15.68
N SER A 70 0.52 4.52 16.34
CA SER A 70 -0.47 3.55 15.89
C SER A 70 -1.30 4.18 14.76
N PHE A 71 -1.78 3.37 13.81
CA PHE A 71 -2.69 3.84 12.78
C PHE A 71 -3.75 2.80 12.45
N PHE A 72 -4.83 3.27 11.84
CA PHE A 72 -5.89 2.45 11.28
C PHE A 72 -6.32 3.06 9.96
N THR A 73 -6.53 2.21 8.95
CA THR A 73 -7.14 2.59 7.68
C THR A 73 -8.20 1.57 7.29
N CYS A 74 -9.24 2.06 6.65
CA CYS A 74 -10.30 1.26 6.07
C CYS A 74 -10.59 1.80 4.67
N PHE A 75 -10.68 0.92 3.69
CA PHE A 75 -11.05 1.28 2.33
C PHE A 75 -11.75 0.11 1.67
N SER A 76 -12.55 0.39 0.64
CA SER A 76 -13.06 -0.63 -0.26
C SER A 76 -12.45 -0.49 -1.65
N PHE A 77 -12.39 -1.60 -2.37
CA PHE A 77 -11.96 -1.63 -3.76
C PHE A 77 -12.71 -2.70 -4.54
N VAL A 78 -12.67 -2.58 -5.86
CA VAL A 78 -13.13 -3.60 -6.81
C VAL A 78 -11.99 -3.84 -7.80
N ILE A 79 -11.61 -5.11 -7.98
CA ILE A 79 -10.81 -5.54 -9.12
C ILE A 79 -11.76 -6.23 -10.09
N ARG A 80 -11.81 -5.74 -11.33
CA ARG A 80 -12.56 -6.36 -12.42
C ARG A 80 -11.59 -6.70 -13.54
N ALA A 81 -11.51 -7.98 -13.87
CA ALA A 81 -10.77 -8.51 -15.00
C ALA A 81 -11.73 -9.12 -16.03
N PRO A 82 -11.47 -8.93 -17.33
CA PRO A 82 -12.27 -9.56 -18.40
C PRO A 82 -12.17 -11.09 -18.38
N ASP A 83 -11.00 -11.63 -18.02
CA ASP A 83 -10.76 -13.06 -17.77
C ASP A 83 -10.20 -13.23 -16.35
N VAL A 84 -10.99 -13.85 -15.47
CA VAL A 84 -10.61 -14.08 -14.07
C VAL A 84 -9.39 -14.99 -13.91
N ASN A 85 -9.01 -15.75 -14.94
CA ASN A 85 -7.81 -16.58 -14.93
C ASN A 85 -6.56 -15.82 -15.42
N LYS A 86 -6.73 -14.59 -15.89
CA LYS A 86 -5.67 -13.72 -16.39
C LYS A 86 -5.76 -12.36 -15.72
N THR A 87 -5.53 -12.39 -14.42
CA THR A 87 -5.36 -11.18 -13.62
C THR A 87 -3.90 -10.93 -13.40
N ALA A 88 -3.51 -9.68 -13.54
CA ALA A 88 -2.23 -9.15 -13.09
C ALA A 88 -2.42 -7.66 -12.89
N ASP A 89 -1.51 -6.97 -12.19
CA ASP A 89 -0.52 -7.53 -11.25
C ASP A 89 -1.12 -7.50 -9.83
N GLY A 90 -1.66 -6.39 -9.35
CA GLY A 90 -2.36 -6.34 -8.06
C GLY A 90 -2.43 -4.93 -7.49
N LEU A 91 -2.80 -4.79 -6.22
CA LEU A 91 -2.82 -3.48 -5.54
C LEU A 91 -2.20 -3.45 -4.15
N ALA A 92 -1.87 -2.27 -3.64
CA ALA A 92 -1.33 -2.16 -2.30
C ALA A 92 -1.74 -0.89 -1.55
N PHE A 93 -1.85 -0.99 -0.23
CA PHE A 93 -1.75 0.18 0.65
C PHE A 93 -0.29 0.32 1.07
N PHE A 94 0.30 1.51 0.99
CA PHE A 94 1.68 1.69 1.44
C PHE A 94 1.94 2.98 2.18
N LEU A 95 3.06 2.95 2.90
CA LEU A 95 3.69 4.04 3.61
C LEU A 95 5.06 4.28 2.98
N ALA A 96 5.31 5.48 2.46
CA ALA A 96 6.58 5.85 1.84
C ALA A 96 7.01 7.29 2.23
N PRO A 97 8.29 7.65 2.02
CA PRO A 97 8.77 9.01 2.26
C PRO A 97 7.99 10.10 1.50
N GLU A 98 7.95 11.31 2.05
CA GLU A 98 7.43 12.50 1.38
C GLU A 98 8.14 12.69 0.03
N ASN A 99 7.37 12.82 -1.05
CA ASN A 99 7.83 12.90 -2.45
C ASN A 99 8.34 11.58 -3.08
N ASP A 100 7.89 10.41 -2.61
CA ASP A 100 8.11 9.17 -3.34
C ASP A 100 7.50 9.25 -4.75
N GLU A 101 8.24 8.77 -5.76
CA GLU A 101 7.82 8.72 -7.17
C GLU A 101 7.54 7.29 -7.62
N PRO A 102 6.69 7.08 -8.65
CA PRO A 102 6.43 5.76 -9.20
C PRO A 102 7.73 5.02 -9.52
N LYS A 103 7.76 3.74 -9.16
CA LYS A 103 8.91 2.87 -9.34
C LYS A 103 8.67 1.89 -10.49
N ASP A 104 9.19 0.67 -10.41
CA ASP A 104 9.06 -0.27 -11.51
C ASP A 104 7.61 -0.78 -11.59
N LYS A 105 7.20 -1.05 -12.81
CA LYS A 105 5.90 -1.63 -13.17
C LYS A 105 5.85 -3.15 -12.88
N ALA A 106 4.77 -3.76 -13.30
CA ALA A 106 4.29 -5.12 -13.12
C ALA A 106 4.24 -5.54 -11.66
N GLY A 107 4.69 -6.77 -11.36
CA GLY A 107 4.81 -7.30 -10.02
C GLY A 107 5.62 -6.45 -9.02
N TYR A 108 6.22 -5.31 -9.38
CA TYR A 108 6.79 -4.36 -8.41
C TYR A 108 5.78 -3.30 -7.92
N LEU A 109 4.55 -3.37 -8.44
CA LEU A 109 3.36 -2.61 -8.06
C LEU A 109 3.60 -1.09 -8.03
N GLY A 110 4.55 -0.56 -8.82
CA GLY A 110 4.87 0.87 -8.78
C GLY A 110 5.49 1.37 -7.47
N ILE A 111 5.82 0.47 -6.54
CA ILE A 111 6.26 0.76 -5.18
C ILE A 111 7.74 0.42 -5.00
N PHE A 112 8.23 -0.61 -5.70
CA PHE A 112 9.60 -1.11 -5.58
C PHE A 112 10.36 -1.01 -6.91
N LYS A 113 11.69 -0.97 -6.86
CA LYS A 113 12.60 -1.04 -8.04
C LYS A 113 13.46 -2.30 -7.99
N LYS A 114 13.90 -2.72 -9.18
CA LYS A 114 14.95 -3.69 -9.42
C LYS A 114 16.09 -3.05 -10.24
N PRO A 115 17.32 -2.97 -9.71
CA PRO A 115 17.71 -3.41 -8.36
C PRO A 115 17.14 -2.50 -7.25
N PRO A 116 17.00 -3.00 -6.01
CA PRO A 116 16.50 -2.19 -4.90
C PRO A 116 17.36 -0.95 -4.63
N SER A 117 16.69 0.19 -4.52
CA SER A 117 17.26 1.47 -4.13
C SER A 117 17.38 1.61 -2.60
N LYS A 118 18.24 2.52 -2.15
CA LYS A 118 18.35 2.85 -0.71
C LYS A 118 17.08 3.48 -0.14
N GLU A 119 16.25 4.14 -0.94
CA GLU A 119 15.01 4.77 -0.47
C GLU A 119 13.93 3.72 -0.14
N GLN A 120 13.93 2.56 -0.81
CA GLN A 120 12.96 1.48 -0.54
C GLN A 120 13.05 0.94 0.88
N ILE A 121 14.17 1.12 1.60
CA ILE A 121 14.32 0.67 2.99
C ILE A 121 13.32 1.32 3.97
N LYS A 122 12.62 2.38 3.53
CA LYS A 122 11.63 3.14 4.31
C LYS A 122 10.19 2.84 3.90
N VAL A 123 9.98 1.89 2.99
CA VAL A 123 8.66 1.54 2.46
C VAL A 123 8.11 0.33 3.20
N VAL A 124 6.84 0.45 3.61
CA VAL A 124 6.01 -0.64 4.12
C VAL A 124 4.75 -0.70 3.25
N ALA A 125 4.39 -1.88 2.78
CA ALA A 125 3.15 -2.06 2.03
C ALA A 125 2.36 -3.28 2.50
N VAL A 126 1.05 -3.21 2.29
CA VAL A 126 0.13 -4.35 2.35
C VAL A 126 -0.38 -4.53 0.93
N GLU A 127 0.09 -5.57 0.25
CA GLU A 127 -0.28 -5.89 -1.12
C GLU A 127 -1.44 -6.88 -1.18
N PHE A 128 -2.16 -6.84 -2.29
CA PHE A 128 -3.27 -7.66 -2.71
C PHE A 128 -2.93 -8.10 -4.14
N ASP A 129 -2.06 -9.10 -4.22
CA ASP A 129 -1.44 -9.56 -5.44
C ASP A 129 -2.35 -10.58 -6.14
N THR A 130 -2.55 -10.36 -7.43
CA THR A 130 -3.40 -11.16 -8.30
C THR A 130 -2.61 -11.99 -9.32
N PHE A 131 -1.28 -11.85 -9.37
CA PHE A 131 -0.42 -12.54 -10.31
C PHE A 131 0.82 -13.14 -9.66
N SER A 132 1.02 -14.44 -9.88
CA SER A 132 2.13 -15.16 -9.27
C SER A 132 3.46 -14.98 -10.03
N ASN A 133 4.31 -14.05 -9.62
CA ASN A 133 5.67 -13.88 -10.16
C ASN A 133 6.68 -14.83 -9.50
N LYS A 134 7.09 -15.87 -10.25
CA LYS A 134 8.05 -16.89 -9.77
C LYS A 134 9.53 -16.50 -9.79
N ASN A 135 9.86 -15.27 -10.20
CA ASN A 135 11.26 -14.85 -10.23
C ASN A 135 11.81 -14.68 -8.79
N PRO A 136 13.11 -14.88 -8.54
CA PRO A 136 13.66 -14.88 -7.18
C PRO A 136 13.52 -13.56 -6.41
N ASP A 137 13.36 -12.43 -7.10
CA ASP A 137 13.27 -11.10 -6.48
C ASP A 137 11.91 -10.84 -5.84
N ILE A 138 10.85 -11.48 -6.37
CA ILE A 138 9.47 -11.39 -5.89
C ILE A 138 9.11 -12.69 -5.13
N ALA A 139 9.22 -13.83 -5.81
CA ALA A 139 9.07 -15.18 -5.28
C ALA A 139 7.68 -15.48 -4.69
N ASP A 140 6.63 -15.15 -5.43
CA ASP A 140 5.25 -15.27 -4.97
C ASP A 140 4.80 -16.70 -4.68
N PRO A 141 3.84 -16.88 -3.74
CA PRO A 141 3.05 -18.11 -3.64
C PRO A 141 2.28 -18.38 -4.95
N ASN A 142 1.70 -19.57 -5.09
CA ASN A 142 1.08 -20.00 -6.35
C ASN A 142 -0.24 -19.30 -6.69
N ASN A 143 -0.93 -18.77 -5.69
CA ASN A 143 -2.26 -18.19 -5.82
C ASN A 143 -2.23 -16.69 -5.50
N CYS A 144 -3.32 -15.99 -5.79
CA CYS A 144 -3.52 -14.62 -5.31
C CYS A 144 -3.35 -14.57 -3.79
N HIS A 145 -2.78 -13.49 -3.29
CA HIS A 145 -2.41 -13.41 -1.89
C HIS A 145 -2.46 -11.98 -1.36
N ILE A 146 -2.65 -11.88 -0.05
CA ILE A 146 -2.36 -10.66 0.70
C ILE A 146 -0.93 -10.78 1.20
N GLY A 147 -0.13 -9.74 1.00
CA GLY A 147 1.27 -9.71 1.36
C GLY A 147 1.60 -8.57 2.32
N LEU A 148 2.62 -8.75 3.16
CA LEU A 148 3.20 -7.68 3.99
C LEU A 148 4.64 -7.43 3.56
N ASP A 149 4.84 -6.30 2.89
CA ASP A 149 6.10 -5.94 2.28
C ASP A 149 6.88 -4.99 3.16
N PHE A 150 8.15 -5.34 3.37
CA PHE A 150 9.08 -4.50 4.09
C PHE A 150 10.34 -4.35 3.26
N LYS A 151 10.60 -3.12 2.79
CA LYS A 151 11.83 -2.73 2.09
C LYS A 151 12.02 -3.31 0.69
N GLY A 152 11.10 -4.16 0.24
CA GLY A 152 11.12 -4.81 -1.06
C GLY A 152 9.82 -5.56 -1.28
N ILE A 153 9.60 -5.95 -2.53
CA ILE A 153 8.39 -6.61 -3.01
C ILE A 153 8.25 -8.07 -2.52
N LYS A 154 9.36 -8.72 -2.13
CA LYS A 154 9.27 -10.04 -1.54
C LYS A 154 8.63 -9.96 -0.16
N SER A 155 7.34 -10.28 -0.12
CA SER A 155 6.52 -10.35 1.08
C SER A 155 7.19 -11.11 2.23
N LYS A 156 7.20 -10.51 3.43
CA LYS A 156 7.72 -11.15 4.65
C LYS A 156 6.75 -12.21 5.20
N SER A 157 5.47 -12.01 4.94
CA SER A 157 4.38 -12.91 5.29
C SER A 157 3.31 -12.78 4.22
N THR A 158 2.61 -13.87 3.95
CA THR A 158 1.54 -13.92 2.95
C THR A 158 0.37 -14.73 3.48
N ALA A 159 -0.84 -14.35 3.12
CA ALA A 159 -2.04 -15.16 3.30
C ALA A 159 -2.69 -15.39 1.93
N GLU A 160 -3.08 -16.64 1.65
CA GLU A 160 -3.84 -16.93 0.43
C GLU A 160 -5.15 -16.13 0.42
N TRP A 161 -5.48 -15.58 -0.75
CA TRP A 161 -6.70 -14.81 -0.98
C TRP A 161 -7.39 -15.31 -2.24
N ILE A 162 -8.70 -15.50 -2.16
CA ILE A 162 -9.50 -15.85 -3.34
C ILE A 162 -10.09 -14.54 -3.88
N LEU A 163 -9.58 -14.11 -5.04
CA LEU A 163 -10.14 -12.97 -5.75
C LEU A 163 -11.57 -13.29 -6.19
N LYS A 164 -12.52 -12.44 -5.81
CA LYS A 164 -13.89 -12.44 -6.33
C LYS A 164 -14.03 -11.31 -7.33
N ASN A 165 -13.88 -11.67 -8.60
CA ASN A 165 -13.85 -10.73 -9.70
C ASN A 165 -15.10 -9.84 -9.73
N GLY A 166 -14.91 -8.52 -9.75
CA GLY A 166 -15.97 -7.53 -9.80
C GLY A 166 -16.76 -7.32 -8.51
N GLU A 167 -16.42 -8.02 -7.43
CA GLU A 167 -17.06 -7.82 -6.12
C GLU A 167 -16.30 -6.80 -5.26
N GLU A 168 -17.04 -6.06 -4.43
CA GLU A 168 -16.45 -5.12 -3.48
C GLU A 168 -15.78 -5.86 -2.32
N ALA A 169 -14.46 -5.65 -2.21
CA ALA A 169 -13.66 -6.02 -1.07
C ALA A 169 -13.55 -4.84 -0.11
N ILE A 170 -13.72 -5.10 1.18
CA ILE A 170 -13.52 -4.14 2.28
C ILE A 170 -12.27 -4.57 3.03
N VAL A 171 -11.33 -3.64 3.17
CA VAL A 171 -10.03 -3.85 3.80
C VAL A 171 -9.94 -3.06 5.10
N TYR A 172 -9.40 -3.72 6.12
CA TYR A 172 -9.02 -3.12 7.39
C TYR A 172 -7.52 -3.35 7.58
N ILE A 173 -6.75 -2.28 7.78
CA ILE A 173 -5.34 -2.37 8.16
C ILE A 173 -5.14 -1.58 9.45
N SER A 174 -4.59 -2.24 10.46
CA SER A 174 -4.24 -1.61 11.74
C SER A 174 -2.79 -1.88 12.09
N TYR A 175 -2.13 -0.84 12.59
CA TYR A 175 -0.84 -0.97 13.25
C TYR A 175 -0.99 -0.53 14.70
N ASP A 176 -0.95 -1.50 15.61
CA ASP A 176 -1.08 -1.27 17.05
C ASP A 176 0.32 -1.26 17.69
N THR A 177 0.64 -0.19 18.43
CA THR A 177 1.92 -0.02 19.15
C THR A 177 1.74 0.02 20.67
N SER A 178 0.56 -0.32 21.20
CA SER A 178 0.25 -0.33 22.63
C SER A 178 0.97 -1.46 23.39
N SER A 179 1.34 -2.52 22.67
CA SER A 179 2.10 -3.68 23.15
C SER A 179 3.22 -4.01 22.16
N THR A 180 3.46 -5.29 21.84
CA THR A 180 4.36 -5.68 20.75
C THR A 180 3.82 -5.12 19.42
N PRO A 181 4.58 -4.28 18.70
CA PRO A 181 3.99 -3.63 17.54
C PRO A 181 3.61 -4.58 16.43
N THR A 182 2.33 -4.57 16.09
CA THR A 182 1.70 -5.57 15.25
C THR A 182 0.98 -4.88 14.11
N LEU A 183 1.26 -5.34 12.88
CA LEU A 183 0.56 -4.92 11.67
C LEU A 183 -0.40 -6.04 11.28
N ASP A 184 -1.68 -5.71 11.28
CA ASP A 184 -2.77 -6.58 10.88
C ASP A 184 -3.39 -6.06 9.58
N ALA A 185 -3.66 -6.98 8.65
CA ALA A 185 -4.42 -6.73 7.44
C ALA A 185 -5.56 -7.75 7.37
N THR A 186 -6.78 -7.28 7.14
CA THR A 186 -7.97 -8.12 6.96
C THR A 186 -8.74 -7.67 5.74
N LEU A 187 -9.10 -8.62 4.88
CA LEU A 187 -10.01 -8.43 3.75
C LEU A 187 -11.28 -9.25 3.94
N VAL A 188 -12.42 -8.63 3.66
CA VAL A 188 -13.74 -9.28 3.59
C VAL A 188 -14.46 -8.86 2.32
N TYR A 189 -15.23 -9.76 1.73
CA TYR A 189 -16.16 -9.38 0.65
C TYR A 189 -17.52 -9.04 1.24
N ALA A 190 -18.13 -7.94 0.79
CA ALA A 190 -19.46 -7.53 1.23
C ALA A 190 -20.52 -8.62 0.99
N SER A 191 -20.35 -9.42 -0.08
CA SER A 191 -21.20 -10.58 -0.41
C SER A 191 -21.04 -11.77 0.52
N SER A 192 -19.93 -11.85 1.26
CA SER A 192 -19.57 -13.00 2.09
C SER A 192 -18.80 -12.57 3.35
N PRO A 193 -19.40 -11.75 4.23
CA PRO A 193 -18.71 -11.11 5.34
C PRO A 193 -18.21 -12.08 6.42
N LYS A 194 -18.65 -13.35 6.36
CA LYS A 194 -18.19 -14.43 7.24
C LYS A 194 -16.82 -14.99 6.85
N ILE A 195 -16.43 -14.85 5.58
CA ILE A 195 -15.12 -15.29 5.08
C ILE A 195 -14.16 -14.11 5.24
N LYS A 196 -13.09 -14.32 6.01
CA LYS A 196 -12.05 -13.32 6.25
C LYS A 196 -10.71 -13.86 5.77
N TYR A 197 -9.99 -13.04 5.03
CA TYR A 197 -8.59 -13.27 4.69
C TYR A 197 -7.78 -12.35 5.59
N GLN A 198 -6.94 -12.90 6.46
CA GLN A 198 -6.22 -12.13 7.47
C GLN A 198 -4.75 -12.51 7.49
N LEU A 199 -3.92 -11.50 7.73
CA LEU A 199 -2.49 -11.60 7.91
C LEU A 199 -2.08 -10.71 9.08
N SER A 200 -1.17 -11.20 9.92
CA SER A 200 -0.66 -10.48 11.08
C SER A 200 0.82 -10.74 11.23
N VAL A 201 1.60 -9.68 11.46
CA VAL A 201 3.03 -9.79 11.81
C VAL A 201 3.28 -8.93 13.03
N GLY A 202 3.83 -9.56 14.08
CA GLY A 202 4.34 -8.88 15.27
C GLY A 202 5.78 -8.38 15.08
N ASP A 203 6.27 -7.64 16.06
CA ASP A 203 7.63 -7.07 16.09
C ASP A 203 7.99 -6.22 14.85
N VAL A 204 6.99 -5.55 14.26
CA VAL A 204 7.15 -4.70 13.07
C VAL A 204 7.93 -3.40 13.37
N ASN A 205 8.39 -3.21 14.61
CA ASN A 205 9.40 -2.21 14.95
C ASN A 205 10.71 -2.39 14.17
N TYR A 206 11.13 -3.63 13.87
CA TYR A 206 12.43 -3.89 13.24
C TYR A 206 12.50 -3.37 11.79
N SER A 207 11.37 -3.28 11.09
CA SER A 207 11.30 -2.74 9.72
C SER A 207 11.22 -1.21 9.70
N LEU A 208 10.47 -0.60 10.61
CA LEU A 208 10.27 0.86 10.71
C LEU A 208 11.41 1.59 11.45
N GLN A 209 12.05 0.98 12.45
CA GLN A 209 13.08 1.63 13.27
C GLN A 209 14.52 1.41 12.75
N CYS A 210 14.85 0.23 12.21
CA CYS A 210 16.26 -0.17 12.14
C CYS A 210 17.09 0.49 11.03
N HIS A 211 16.50 1.21 10.06
CA HIS A 211 17.24 1.61 8.84
C HIS A 211 17.06 3.09 8.43
N LEU A 212 16.53 3.93 9.32
CA LEU A 212 16.49 5.40 9.14
C LEU A 212 17.79 6.11 9.52
N TYR A 213 18.87 5.35 9.80
CA TYR A 213 20.21 5.86 10.06
C TYR A 213 21.09 5.75 8.81
N PRO A 214 21.47 6.88 8.17
CA PRO A 214 22.78 6.95 7.55
C PRO A 214 23.82 7.01 8.68
N HIS A 215 24.84 6.15 8.60
CA HIS A 215 26.08 6.36 9.34
C HIS A 215 26.58 7.78 9.06
N HIS A 216 26.75 8.56 10.13
CA HIS A 216 27.39 9.88 10.20
C HIS A 216 26.81 11.00 9.31
N HIS A 217 26.05 11.92 9.91
CA HIS A 217 26.33 13.37 9.86
C HIS A 217 25.38 14.12 10.82
N HIS A 218 25.96 14.99 11.65
CA HIS A 218 25.24 15.90 12.54
C HIS A 218 24.44 16.93 11.72
N SER A 219 23.12 16.74 11.65
CA SER A 219 22.20 17.81 11.25
C SER A 219 21.26 18.10 12.43
N PRO A 220 21.10 19.36 12.86
CA PRO A 220 20.35 19.73 14.05
C PRO A 220 18.83 19.85 13.84
N HIS A 221 18.31 19.54 12.65
CA HIS A 221 16.86 19.62 12.41
C HIS A 221 16.13 18.34 12.87
N PRO A 222 14.93 18.46 13.49
CA PRO A 222 14.12 17.31 13.82
C PRO A 222 13.65 16.66 12.50
N LYS A 223 14.27 15.54 12.14
CA LYS A 223 13.78 14.68 11.04
C LYS A 223 12.51 13.97 11.51
N THR A 224 11.39 14.68 11.49
CA THR A 224 10.05 14.08 11.56
C THR A 224 9.82 13.29 10.27
N PHE A 225 9.52 12.00 10.38
CA PHE A 225 9.24 11.17 9.21
C PHE A 225 7.78 11.29 8.83
N ARG A 226 7.57 11.74 7.61
CA ARG A 226 6.31 12.14 7.02
C ARG A 226 5.96 11.10 5.98
N VAL A 227 4.83 10.43 6.19
CA VAL A 227 4.36 9.35 5.31
C VAL A 227 3.13 9.81 4.54
N ALA A 228 3.15 9.57 3.24
CA ALA A 228 1.96 9.67 2.40
C ALA A 228 1.09 8.42 2.57
N VAL A 229 -0.22 8.62 2.67
CA VAL A 229 -1.20 7.55 2.83
C VAL A 229 -2.00 7.39 1.53
N VAL A 230 -2.14 6.13 1.12
CA VAL A 230 -3.00 5.54 0.07
C VAL A 230 -2.54 5.73 -1.36
N ALA A 231 -1.61 4.91 -1.86
CA ALA A 231 -1.50 4.65 -3.29
C ALA A 231 -1.75 3.18 -3.57
N VAL A 232 -3.01 2.90 -3.89
CA VAL A 232 -3.43 1.65 -4.50
C VAL A 232 -2.84 1.67 -5.91
N VAL A 233 -2.00 0.71 -6.27
CA VAL A 233 -1.59 0.53 -7.68
C VAL A 233 -2.51 -0.52 -8.23
N VAL A 234 -3.01 -0.41 -9.44
CA VAL A 234 -3.31 -1.62 -10.19
C VAL A 234 -2.29 -1.60 -11.32
N GLU A 235 -1.88 -2.75 -11.79
CA GLU A 235 -1.32 -2.86 -13.13
C GLU A 235 -2.14 -3.92 -13.81
N LEU A 236 -2.32 -3.88 -15.13
CA LEU A 236 -2.91 -4.96 -15.90
C LEU A 236 -1.91 -5.29 -17.02
N ARG A 237 -1.83 -6.55 -17.42
CA ARG A 237 -0.97 -7.01 -18.53
C ARG A 237 -1.80 -7.50 -19.69
#